data_AF-A0A2G1MBL4-F1
#
_entry.id   AF-A0A2G1MBL4-F1
#
_cell.length_a   1.000
_cell.length_b   1.000
_cell.length_c   1.000
_cell.angle_alpha   90.00
_cell.angle_beta   90.00
_cell.angle_gamma   90.00
#
_symmetry.space_group_name_H-M   'P 1'
#
loop_
_entity.id
_entity.type
_entity.pdbx_description
1 polymer ?
#
loop_
_entity_poly.entity_id
_entity_poly.type
_entity_poly.pdbx_seq_one_letter_code
_entity_poly.pdbx_strand_id
1 'polypeptide(L)'
;MQADKQTTDYTDRYNDASKPQMIDFIKRLAHGMRDIAGQVRQDDTMKKRVEKTFSTREVGELLGLGNAYTIRVLNQATSDDDSFPVGRKTVGQSGHTAHYSISEIMMMRAYLQSRTHRKHEYLHWRKPGDPLPVVSFSAQKGGTGKSLSAAHFAQYVAMNYGLRVGILDCDPQATVSLYFADKQTKLFERNRNTVASFMGLDLDQFNAHQIVEKSAEDLNGMWQTTQWPGTRLIPGGANIQDADLALLMLSQKSGGTAPVHAALKDAIARWDAAYGPNTLGSELRKSDGSFDVEKYQEALHETVDVIVIDQQPSFTLVQLNGLVAATNLIVPQTMKGFDLKTLSTYADNVQVYLSEMAIEDRVIGGGNHIVLPTIIQEANEKDVDQIVDIHRRHPGLVSQVWYSRSDAVANAAEEYKSIYEYDPPRSRRPSAKAFIQNANAVNDALAKLVWGGALPSRGHAEKFIAERWV
;
A
#
# COMPACT_ATOMS: atom_id res chain seq x y z
N MET A 1 21.52 -15.39 68.72
CA MET A 1 21.47 -15.68 67.27
C MET A 1 20.01 -15.76 66.87
N GLN A 2 19.44 -14.65 66.37
CA GLN A 2 18.22 -14.63 65.56
C GLN A 2 18.07 -13.19 65.05
N ALA A 3 18.22 -13.01 63.74
CA ALA A 3 18.00 -11.74 63.06
C ALA A 3 16.56 -11.74 62.55
N ASP A 4 15.73 -10.86 63.10
CA ASP A 4 14.40 -10.57 62.59
C ASP A 4 14.53 -9.78 61.28
N LYS A 5 14.19 -10.42 60.16
CA LYS A 5 13.94 -9.73 58.89
C LYS A 5 12.46 -9.32 58.88
N GLN A 6 12.20 -8.04 59.12
CA GLN A 6 10.95 -7.40 58.73
C GLN A 6 10.81 -7.44 57.21
N THR A 7 9.97 -8.35 56.70
CA THR A 7 9.37 -8.23 55.37
C THR A 7 8.31 -7.15 55.42
N THR A 8 8.63 -5.96 54.91
CA THR A 8 7.66 -4.89 54.67
C THR A 8 6.72 -5.34 53.55
N ASP A 9 5.48 -5.64 53.92
CA ASP A 9 4.42 -6.01 52.98
C ASP A 9 3.96 -4.75 52.21
N TYR A 10 4.33 -4.64 50.94
CA TYR A 10 4.05 -3.47 50.09
C TYR A 10 2.62 -3.50 49.49
N THR A 11 1.87 -4.58 49.65
CA THR A 11 0.57 -4.80 48.97
C THR A 11 -0.61 -4.05 49.57
N ASP A 12 -0.55 -3.61 50.83
CA ASP A 12 -1.72 -3.05 51.51
C ASP A 12 -1.91 -1.53 51.37
N ARG A 13 -0.93 -0.78 50.85
CA ARG A 13 -1.02 0.70 50.77
C ARG A 13 -1.84 1.25 49.59
N TYR A 14 -2.28 0.41 48.66
CA TYR A 14 -2.95 0.86 47.43
C TYR A 14 -4.34 0.25 47.18
N ASN A 15 -4.81 -0.67 48.04
CA ASN A 15 -6.09 -1.35 47.90
C ASN A 15 -7.23 -0.56 48.58
N ASP A 16 -7.52 0.63 48.06
CA ASP A 16 -8.74 1.36 48.43
C ASP A 16 -9.92 0.84 47.60
N ALA A 17 -10.73 -0.04 48.20
CA ALA A 17 -11.90 -0.66 47.56
C ALA A 17 -12.98 0.35 47.12
N SER A 18 -12.88 1.63 47.54
CA SER A 18 -13.78 2.71 47.12
C SER A 18 -13.39 3.36 45.79
N LYS A 19 -12.16 3.13 45.30
CA LYS A 19 -11.69 3.69 44.03
C LYS A 19 -12.01 2.75 42.86
N PRO A 20 -12.50 3.27 41.72
CA PRO A 20 -12.72 2.44 40.55
C PRO A 20 -11.41 1.79 40.11
N GLN A 21 -11.41 0.46 40.09
CA GLN A 21 -10.26 -0.35 39.74
C GLN A 21 -9.87 -0.14 38.28
N MET A 22 -8.58 -0.16 37.97
CA MET A 22 -8.06 0.07 36.60
C MET A 22 -8.68 -0.88 35.57
N ILE A 23 -8.89 -2.15 35.93
CA ILE A 23 -9.54 -3.16 35.06
C ILE A 23 -10.98 -2.76 34.76
N ASP A 24 -11.73 -2.28 35.76
CA ASP A 24 -13.11 -1.83 35.57
C ASP A 24 -13.17 -0.57 34.70
N PHE A 25 -12.25 0.38 34.92
CA PHE A 25 -12.09 1.54 34.04
C PHE A 25 -11.81 1.12 32.59
N ILE A 26 -10.86 0.20 32.35
CA ILE A 26 -10.55 -0.30 31.00
C ILE A 26 -11.76 -0.96 30.37
N LYS A 27 -12.52 -1.79 31.12
CA LYS A 27 -13.75 -2.42 30.62
C LYS A 27 -14.82 -1.39 30.24
N ARG A 28 -15.05 -0.38 31.09
CA ARG A 28 -16.00 0.71 30.81
C ARG A 28 -15.54 1.59 29.66
N LEU A 29 -14.25 1.90 29.57
CA LEU A 29 -13.65 2.63 28.45
C LEU A 29 -13.84 1.85 27.14
N ALA A 30 -13.52 0.55 27.13
CA ALA A 30 -13.69 -0.30 25.96
C ALA A 30 -15.16 -0.45 25.53
N HIS A 31 -16.11 -0.43 26.49
CA HIS A 31 -17.53 -0.44 26.18
C HIS A 31 -18.01 0.91 25.65
N GLY A 32 -17.73 2.01 26.36
CA GLY A 32 -18.15 3.36 25.96
C GLY A 32 -17.53 3.81 24.63
N MET A 33 -16.27 3.45 24.35
CA MET A 33 -15.65 3.72 23.06
C MET A 33 -16.26 2.90 21.93
N ARG A 34 -16.73 1.67 22.18
CA ARG A 34 -17.46 0.87 21.17
C ARG A 34 -18.80 1.49 20.80
N ASP A 35 -19.53 1.99 21.79
CA ASP A 35 -20.82 2.64 21.58
C ASP A 35 -20.68 3.93 20.75
N ILE A 36 -19.61 4.70 20.99
CA ILE A 36 -19.28 5.90 20.20
C ILE A 36 -18.75 5.52 18.81
N ALA A 37 -17.88 4.51 18.72
CA ALA A 37 -17.30 4.04 17.46
C ALA A 37 -18.38 3.49 16.50
N GLY A 38 -19.42 2.84 17.03
CA GLY A 38 -20.58 2.41 16.25
C GLY A 38 -21.41 3.55 15.63
N GLN A 39 -21.23 4.80 16.10
CA GLN A 39 -21.82 6.01 15.52
C GLN A 39 -20.86 6.76 14.56
N VAL A 40 -19.63 6.25 14.35
CA VAL A 40 -18.65 6.94 13.51
C VAL A 40 -19.05 6.84 12.03
N ARG A 41 -19.15 8.02 11.40
CA ARG A 41 -19.48 8.36 10.01
C ARG A 41 -18.79 7.56 8.87
N GLN A 42 -17.97 6.55 9.16
CA GLN A 42 -17.19 5.81 8.16
C GLN A 42 -18.09 5.08 7.15
N ASP A 43 -19.12 4.37 7.62
CA ASP A 43 -20.08 3.68 6.74
C ASP A 43 -20.81 4.65 5.81
N ASP A 44 -21.20 5.83 6.31
CA ASP A 44 -21.90 6.84 5.52
C ASP A 44 -20.99 7.53 4.49
N THR A 45 -19.72 7.76 4.86
CA THR A 45 -18.72 8.32 3.94
C THR A 45 -18.40 7.32 2.83
N MET A 46 -18.22 6.03 3.14
CA MET A 46 -18.00 4.98 2.14
C MET A 46 -19.23 4.76 1.27
N LYS A 47 -20.45 4.86 1.83
CA LYS A 47 -21.70 4.80 1.06
C LYS A 47 -21.86 5.94 0.04
N LYS A 48 -21.25 7.10 0.30
CA LYS A 48 -21.35 8.32 -0.54
C LYS A 48 -20.10 8.61 -1.36
N ARG A 49 -19.07 7.77 -1.31
CA ARG A 49 -17.83 7.93 -2.09
C ARG A 49 -18.17 7.86 -3.58
N VAL A 50 -17.97 8.98 -4.29
CA VAL A 50 -18.13 9.06 -5.75
C VAL A 50 -16.78 8.77 -6.39
N GLU A 51 -16.77 7.88 -7.38
CA GLU A 51 -15.57 7.56 -8.14
C GLU A 51 -15.10 8.79 -8.94
N LYS A 52 -13.80 9.09 -8.86
CA LYS A 52 -13.20 10.17 -9.64
C LYS A 52 -13.15 9.78 -11.11
N THR A 53 -13.43 10.74 -11.98
CA THR A 53 -13.34 10.56 -13.43
C THR A 53 -12.30 11.49 -14.04
N PHE A 54 -11.75 11.08 -15.18
CA PHE A 54 -10.64 11.74 -15.87
C PHE A 54 -11.07 12.20 -17.25
N SER A 55 -10.73 13.44 -17.60
CA SER A 55 -10.94 13.96 -18.95
C SER A 55 -10.10 13.22 -19.98
N THR A 56 -10.49 13.26 -21.26
CA THR A 56 -9.70 12.70 -22.37
C THR A 56 -8.22 13.11 -22.36
N ARG A 57 -7.92 14.34 -21.92
CA ARG A 57 -6.55 14.84 -21.78
C ARG A 57 -5.79 14.06 -20.70
N GLU A 58 -6.39 13.93 -19.52
CA GLU A 58 -5.79 13.20 -18.38
C GLU A 58 -5.63 11.71 -18.71
N VAL A 59 -6.58 11.12 -19.45
CA VAL A 59 -6.42 9.75 -19.99
C VAL A 59 -5.18 9.65 -20.88
N GLY A 60 -4.96 10.63 -21.77
CA GLY A 60 -3.75 10.69 -22.58
C GLY A 60 -2.46 10.75 -21.75
N GLU A 61 -2.43 11.59 -20.72
CA GLU A 61 -1.29 11.71 -19.79
C GLU A 61 -1.02 10.38 -19.06
N LEU A 62 -2.06 9.73 -18.55
CA LEU A 62 -1.96 8.41 -17.90
C LEU A 62 -1.48 7.31 -18.86
N LEU A 63 -1.98 7.28 -20.10
CA LEU A 63 -1.54 6.34 -21.12
C LEU A 63 -0.13 6.64 -21.66
N GLY A 64 0.48 7.79 -21.31
CA GLY A 64 1.77 8.21 -21.84
C GLY A 64 1.74 8.69 -23.29
N LEU A 65 0.60 9.20 -23.73
CA LEU A 65 0.35 9.60 -25.11
C LEU A 65 0.19 11.11 -25.25
N GLY A 66 0.65 11.65 -26.37
CA GLY A 66 0.38 13.03 -26.75
C GLY A 66 -1.11 13.24 -27.07
N ASN A 67 -1.67 14.38 -26.67
CA ASN A 67 -3.11 14.67 -26.74
C ASN A 67 -3.76 14.38 -28.12
N ALA A 68 -3.13 14.80 -29.22
CA ALA A 68 -3.64 14.57 -30.57
C ALA A 68 -3.65 13.07 -30.97
N TYR A 69 -2.69 12.30 -30.47
CA TYR A 69 -2.64 10.86 -30.71
C TYR A 69 -3.69 10.12 -29.86
N THR A 70 -3.85 10.52 -28.59
CA THR A 70 -4.89 9.99 -27.70
C THR A 70 -6.28 10.12 -28.32
N ILE A 71 -6.66 11.33 -28.74
CA ILE A 71 -7.98 11.57 -29.35
C ILE A 71 -8.20 10.68 -30.58
N ARG A 72 -7.18 10.55 -31.44
CA ARG A 72 -7.26 9.72 -32.64
C ARG A 72 -7.46 8.25 -32.29
N VAL A 73 -6.66 7.72 -31.37
CA VAL A 73 -6.69 6.31 -30.96
C VAL A 73 -8.02 5.96 -30.29
N LEU A 74 -8.52 6.81 -29.40
CA LEU A 74 -9.80 6.58 -28.70
C LEU A 74 -11.00 6.67 -29.65
N ASN A 75 -11.01 7.62 -30.59
CA ASN A 75 -12.07 7.72 -31.59
C ASN A 75 -12.07 6.51 -32.54
N GLN A 76 -10.88 6.06 -32.95
CA GLN A 76 -10.74 4.86 -33.77
C GLN A 76 -11.24 3.62 -33.01
N ALA A 77 -10.79 3.42 -31.77
CA ALA A 77 -11.19 2.27 -30.96
C ALA A 77 -12.71 2.22 -30.71
N THR A 78 -13.33 3.38 -30.41
CA THR A 78 -14.78 3.51 -30.29
C THR A 78 -15.54 3.14 -31.58
N SER A 79 -14.92 3.33 -32.75
CA SER A 79 -15.54 2.99 -34.04
C SER A 79 -15.29 1.54 -34.44
N ASP A 80 -14.18 0.97 -34.00
CA ASP A 80 -13.74 -0.39 -34.36
C ASP A 80 -14.46 -1.47 -33.52
N ASP A 81 -14.87 -1.17 -32.28
CA ASP A 81 -15.43 -2.16 -31.35
C ASP A 81 -16.44 -1.53 -30.36
N ASP A 82 -17.69 -2.01 -30.39
CA ASP A 82 -18.78 -1.51 -29.54
C ASP A 82 -18.55 -1.75 -28.04
N SER A 83 -17.64 -2.67 -27.67
CA SER A 83 -17.26 -2.90 -26.27
C SER A 83 -16.33 -1.82 -25.70
N PHE A 84 -15.74 -0.98 -26.55
CA PHE A 84 -14.79 0.05 -26.12
C PHE A 84 -15.49 1.15 -25.29
N PRO A 85 -14.89 1.62 -24.18
CA PRO A 85 -15.58 2.56 -23.30
C PRO A 85 -15.65 3.96 -23.93
N VAL A 86 -16.87 4.51 -23.99
CA VAL A 86 -17.17 5.83 -24.58
C VAL A 86 -17.08 6.98 -23.58
N GLY A 87 -17.08 6.66 -22.28
CA GLY A 87 -17.05 7.63 -21.19
C GLY A 87 -18.35 8.44 -21.06
N ARG A 88 -18.47 9.15 -19.93
CA ARG A 88 -19.60 10.04 -19.68
C ARG A 88 -19.35 11.40 -20.32
N LYS A 89 -20.22 11.80 -21.25
CA LYS A 89 -20.18 13.14 -21.86
C LYS A 89 -20.72 14.17 -20.87
N THR A 90 -19.92 15.18 -20.55
CA THR A 90 -20.34 16.37 -19.79
C THR A 90 -20.46 17.57 -20.74
N VAL A 91 -21.44 18.44 -20.50
CA VAL A 91 -21.63 19.68 -21.28
C VAL A 91 -20.78 20.77 -20.63
N GLY A 92 -19.68 21.14 -21.29
CA GLY A 92 -18.86 22.29 -20.91
C GLY A 92 -19.18 23.52 -21.75
N GLN A 93 -18.61 24.67 -21.39
CA GLN A 93 -18.72 25.92 -22.17
C GLN A 93 -18.06 25.81 -23.56
N SER A 94 -17.18 24.82 -23.78
CA SER A 94 -16.39 24.61 -25.00
C SER A 94 -16.85 23.41 -25.83
N GLY A 95 -17.98 22.79 -25.49
CA GLY A 95 -18.51 21.57 -26.13
C GLY A 95 -18.57 20.36 -25.20
N HIS A 96 -18.83 19.18 -25.77
CA HIS A 96 -18.87 17.92 -25.03
C HIS A 96 -17.46 17.42 -24.72
N THR A 97 -17.14 17.21 -23.44
CA THR A 97 -15.91 16.53 -23.01
C THR A 97 -16.28 15.17 -22.44
N ALA A 98 -15.60 14.10 -22.87
CA ALA A 98 -15.79 12.77 -22.30
C ALA A 98 -14.93 12.61 -21.03
N HIS A 99 -15.54 12.05 -20.00
CA HIS A 99 -14.90 11.71 -18.73
C HIS A 99 -14.96 10.20 -18.50
N TYR A 100 -13.85 9.62 -18.06
CA TYR A 100 -13.69 8.17 -17.93
C TYR A 100 -13.37 7.78 -16.49
N SER A 101 -13.91 6.65 -16.04
CA SER A 101 -13.57 6.05 -14.75
C SER A 101 -12.19 5.36 -14.82
N ILE A 102 -11.61 5.01 -13.66
CA ILE A 102 -10.32 4.31 -13.67
C ILE A 102 -10.45 2.89 -14.27
N SER A 103 -11.60 2.26 -14.05
CA SER A 103 -11.95 0.96 -14.65
C SER A 103 -12.04 1.02 -16.17
N GLU A 104 -12.64 2.09 -16.72
CA GLU A 104 -12.65 2.32 -18.17
C GLU A 104 -11.24 2.52 -18.71
N ILE A 105 -10.39 3.29 -18.01
CA ILE A 105 -8.98 3.49 -18.42
C ILE A 105 -8.20 2.17 -18.42
N MET A 106 -8.40 1.31 -17.41
CA MET A 106 -7.77 -0.03 -17.39
C MET A 106 -8.23 -0.88 -18.58
N MET A 107 -9.53 -0.85 -18.90
CA MET A 107 -10.05 -1.57 -20.07
C MET A 107 -9.49 -1.00 -21.38
N MET A 108 -9.34 0.33 -21.49
CA MET A 108 -8.67 0.94 -22.65
C MET A 108 -7.23 0.44 -22.80
N ARG A 109 -6.48 0.32 -21.69
CA ARG A 109 -5.11 -0.24 -21.72
C ARG A 109 -5.10 -1.66 -22.27
N ALA A 110 -5.97 -2.52 -21.74
CA ALA A 110 -6.11 -3.90 -22.18
C ALA A 110 -6.49 -4.01 -23.66
N TYR A 111 -7.48 -3.23 -24.10
CA TYR A 111 -7.90 -3.18 -25.50
C TYR A 111 -6.78 -2.74 -26.44
N LEU A 112 -6.06 -1.67 -26.09
CA LEU A 112 -4.97 -1.15 -26.91
C LEU A 112 -3.75 -2.08 -26.91
N GLN A 113 -3.45 -2.73 -25.78
CA GLN A 113 -2.40 -3.74 -25.67
C GLN A 113 -2.70 -4.96 -26.54
N SER A 114 -3.97 -5.36 -26.67
CA SER A 114 -4.35 -6.56 -27.42
C SER A 114 -4.31 -6.38 -28.93
N ARG A 115 -4.12 -5.16 -29.45
CA ARG A 115 -4.01 -4.92 -30.91
C ARG A 115 -2.72 -5.51 -31.47
N THR A 116 -2.81 -6.17 -32.62
CA THR A 116 -1.68 -6.79 -33.33
C THR A 116 -0.60 -5.79 -33.75
N HIS A 117 -0.99 -4.60 -34.21
CA HIS A 117 -0.08 -3.55 -34.68
C HIS A 117 0.02 -2.37 -33.71
N ARG A 118 0.10 -2.65 -32.39
CA ARG A 118 0.25 -1.59 -31.37
C ARG A 118 1.61 -0.89 -31.50
N LYS A 119 1.63 0.42 -31.26
CA LYS A 119 2.85 1.25 -31.30
C LYS A 119 3.54 1.41 -29.95
N HIS A 120 2.79 1.25 -28.87
CA HIS A 120 3.24 1.44 -27.50
C HIS A 120 2.82 0.24 -26.66
N GLU A 121 3.51 0.05 -25.54
CA GLU A 121 3.04 -0.80 -24.47
C GLU A 121 2.05 -0.01 -23.61
N TYR A 122 0.84 -0.53 -23.47
CA TYR A 122 -0.26 0.13 -22.77
C TYR A 122 -0.56 -0.52 -21.42
N LEU A 123 -0.16 -1.78 -21.25
CA LEU A 123 -0.41 -2.60 -20.07
C LEU A 123 0.90 -3.30 -19.68
N HIS A 124 1.34 -3.10 -18.45
CA HIS A 124 2.63 -3.58 -17.97
C HIS A 124 2.50 -4.76 -17.00
N TRP A 125 1.51 -5.63 -17.22
CA TRP A 125 1.35 -6.84 -16.41
C TRP A 125 2.59 -7.73 -16.46
N ARG A 126 2.88 -8.40 -15.34
CA ARG A 126 3.91 -9.44 -15.28
C ARG A 126 3.61 -10.53 -16.30
N LYS A 127 4.68 -11.09 -16.87
CA LYS A 127 4.65 -12.24 -17.76
C LYS A 127 4.95 -13.52 -16.96
N PRO A 128 4.56 -14.70 -17.46
CA PRO A 128 4.94 -15.97 -16.84
C PRO A 128 6.46 -16.04 -16.60
N GLY A 129 6.86 -16.27 -15.34
CA GLY A 129 8.26 -16.31 -14.91
C GLY A 129 8.84 -14.98 -14.41
N ASP A 130 8.15 -13.85 -14.58
CA ASP A 130 8.57 -12.58 -13.99
C ASP A 130 8.45 -12.63 -12.45
N PRO A 131 9.47 -12.17 -11.70
CA PRO A 131 9.42 -12.16 -10.24
C PRO A 131 8.30 -11.23 -9.74
N LEU A 132 7.70 -11.57 -8.60
CA LEU A 132 6.72 -10.72 -7.92
C LEU A 132 7.45 -9.71 -7.01
N PRO A 133 7.44 -8.39 -7.31
CA PRO A 133 7.97 -7.39 -6.39
C PRO A 133 7.08 -7.28 -5.16
N VAL A 134 7.70 -7.24 -3.98
CA VAL A 134 7.05 -7.04 -2.68
C VAL A 134 7.66 -5.81 -2.02
N VAL A 135 6.90 -4.72 -2.00
CA VAL A 135 7.36 -3.40 -1.57
C VAL A 135 6.80 -3.11 -0.18
N SER A 136 7.66 -3.12 0.83
CA SER A 136 7.27 -2.84 2.22
C SER A 136 7.53 -1.37 2.56
N PHE A 137 6.49 -0.70 3.04
CA PHE A 137 6.57 0.64 3.62
C PHE A 137 6.65 0.49 5.13
N SER A 138 7.82 0.80 5.70
CA SER A 138 8.09 0.58 7.12
C SER A 138 8.73 1.79 7.76
N ALA A 139 8.30 2.14 8.97
CA ALA A 139 8.87 3.24 9.76
C ALA A 139 8.48 3.06 11.22
N GLN A 140 9.43 3.25 12.14
CA GLN A 140 9.20 3.08 13.58
C GLN A 140 8.30 4.18 14.18
N LYS A 141 8.29 5.38 13.59
CA LYS A 141 7.52 6.51 14.12
C LYS A 141 6.12 6.56 13.50
N GLY A 142 5.11 6.77 14.34
CA GLY A 142 3.76 7.11 13.89
C GLY A 142 3.72 8.48 13.21
N GLY A 143 2.89 8.63 12.17
CA GLY A 143 2.69 9.93 11.52
C GLY A 143 3.78 10.36 10.51
N THR A 144 4.66 9.46 10.06
CA THR A 144 5.64 9.76 9.00
C THR A 144 5.08 9.64 7.57
N GLY A 145 3.76 9.52 7.41
CA GLY A 145 3.13 9.38 6.09
C GLY A 145 3.25 7.98 5.46
N LYS A 146 3.44 6.93 6.26
CA LYS A 146 3.66 5.54 5.81
C LYS A 146 2.49 4.94 5.02
N SER A 147 1.32 4.78 5.65
CA SER A 147 0.12 4.25 4.99
C SER A 147 -0.30 5.06 3.77
N LEU A 148 -0.12 6.38 3.83
CA LEU A 148 -0.41 7.26 2.71
C LEU A 148 0.59 7.09 1.55
N SER A 149 1.88 6.92 1.85
CA SER A 149 2.90 6.64 0.83
C SER A 149 2.65 5.29 0.17
N ALA A 150 2.28 4.27 0.96
CA ALA A 150 1.88 2.95 0.45
C ALA A 150 0.66 3.06 -0.48
N ALA A 151 -0.39 3.76 -0.06
CA ALA A 151 -1.59 3.97 -0.86
C ALA A 151 -1.30 4.75 -2.15
N HIS A 152 -0.55 5.85 -2.05
CA HIS A 152 -0.18 6.64 -3.22
C HIS A 152 0.66 5.86 -4.22
N PHE A 153 1.61 5.05 -3.76
CA PHE A 153 2.42 4.20 -4.63
C PHE A 153 1.55 3.17 -5.36
N ALA A 154 0.73 2.42 -4.63
CA ALA A 154 -0.21 1.44 -5.18
C ALA A 154 -1.13 2.07 -6.25
N GLN A 155 -1.73 3.23 -5.94
CA GLN A 155 -2.61 3.93 -6.87
C GLN A 155 -1.84 4.48 -8.07
N TYR A 156 -0.66 5.04 -7.86
CA TYR A 156 0.17 5.58 -8.93
C TYR A 156 0.52 4.50 -9.95
N VAL A 157 0.97 3.33 -9.50
CA VAL A 157 1.36 2.24 -10.42
C VAL A 157 0.17 1.62 -11.13
N ALA A 158 -0.97 1.51 -10.46
CA ALA A 158 -2.23 1.09 -11.08
C ALA A 158 -2.68 2.09 -12.16
N MET A 159 -2.71 3.40 -11.88
CA MET A 159 -3.17 4.41 -12.84
C MET A 159 -2.21 4.58 -14.03
N ASN A 160 -0.91 4.67 -13.77
CA ASN A 160 0.07 5.04 -14.79
C ASN A 160 0.56 3.84 -15.60
N TYR A 161 0.55 2.64 -15.05
CA TYR A 161 1.07 1.45 -15.74
C TYR A 161 0.02 0.36 -15.96
N GLY A 162 -1.17 0.48 -15.34
CA GLY A 162 -2.18 -0.57 -15.40
C GLY A 162 -1.77 -1.83 -14.64
N LEU A 163 -0.89 -1.69 -13.64
CA LEU A 163 -0.45 -2.80 -12.80
C LEU A 163 -1.59 -3.25 -11.88
N ARG A 164 -1.74 -4.56 -11.74
CA ARG A 164 -2.56 -5.21 -10.71
C ARG A 164 -1.80 -5.14 -9.39
N VAL A 165 -2.44 -4.71 -8.30
CA VAL A 165 -1.76 -4.42 -7.04
C VAL A 165 -2.36 -5.22 -5.89
N GLY A 166 -1.53 -5.98 -5.18
CA GLY A 166 -1.92 -6.62 -3.91
C GLY A 166 -1.55 -5.72 -2.75
N ILE A 167 -2.49 -5.44 -1.84
CA ILE A 167 -2.25 -4.63 -0.64
C ILE A 167 -2.35 -5.55 0.57
N LEU A 168 -1.27 -5.59 1.35
CA LEU A 168 -1.23 -6.27 2.64
C LEU A 168 -1.15 -5.21 3.74
N ASP A 169 -2.24 -5.02 4.45
CA ASP A 169 -2.28 -4.08 5.57
C ASP A 169 -1.90 -4.81 6.87
N CYS A 170 -0.67 -4.56 7.32
CA CYS A 170 -0.09 -5.10 8.54
C CYS A 170 -0.24 -4.13 9.73
N ASP A 171 -1.13 -3.12 9.62
CA ASP A 171 -1.44 -2.20 10.72
C ASP A 171 -2.77 -2.58 11.40
N PRO A 172 -2.79 -2.80 12.73
CA PRO A 172 -4.03 -3.00 13.47
C PRO A 172 -5.08 -1.89 13.30
N GLN A 173 -4.65 -0.66 12.98
CA GLN A 173 -5.54 0.48 12.72
C GLN A 173 -6.17 0.45 11.32
N ALA A 174 -5.69 -0.43 10.43
CA ALA A 174 -6.19 -0.62 9.08
C ALA A 174 -6.25 0.66 8.23
N THR A 175 -5.27 1.56 8.39
CA THR A 175 -5.30 2.89 7.77
C THR A 175 -5.25 2.81 6.24
N VAL A 176 -4.35 1.99 5.67
CA VAL A 176 -4.28 1.83 4.22
C VAL A 176 -5.54 1.15 3.67
N SER A 177 -6.12 0.19 4.41
CA SER A 177 -7.36 -0.48 4.03
C SER A 177 -8.49 0.51 3.73
N LEU A 178 -8.61 1.60 4.51
CA LEU A 178 -9.65 2.62 4.32
C LEU A 178 -9.54 3.33 2.97
N TYR A 179 -8.33 3.50 2.42
CA TYR A 179 -8.15 4.15 1.12
C TYR A 179 -8.67 3.29 -0.04
N PHE A 180 -8.70 1.97 0.10
CA PHE A 180 -9.13 1.03 -0.93
C PHE A 180 -10.50 0.41 -0.67
N ALA A 181 -11.06 0.64 0.51
CA ALA A 181 -12.37 0.18 0.89
C ALA A 181 -13.48 0.74 0.01
N ASP A 182 -14.43 -0.12 -0.30
CA ASP A 182 -15.71 0.21 -0.91
C ASP A 182 -16.88 -0.30 -0.03
N LYS A 183 -18.11 -0.24 -0.56
CA LYS A 183 -19.31 -0.69 0.16
C LYS A 183 -19.36 -2.20 0.40
N GLN A 184 -18.62 -2.98 -0.38
CA GLN A 184 -18.61 -4.45 -0.35
C GLN A 184 -17.45 -4.97 0.51
N THR A 185 -16.43 -4.14 0.73
CA THR A 185 -15.24 -4.49 1.49
C THR A 185 -15.60 -4.75 2.94
N LYS A 186 -15.28 -5.96 3.41
CA LYS A 186 -15.51 -6.41 4.78
C LYS A 186 -14.36 -5.97 5.69
N LEU A 187 -14.13 -4.66 5.75
CA LEU A 187 -13.51 -4.06 6.94
C LEU A 187 -14.48 -4.28 8.11
N PHE A 188 -14.25 -3.89 9.35
CA PHE A 188 -15.22 -4.03 10.46
C PHE A 188 -15.79 -5.42 10.86
N GLU A 189 -15.85 -6.45 9.99
CA GLU A 189 -16.22 -7.81 10.39
C GLU A 189 -15.17 -8.38 11.36
N ARG A 190 -15.61 -9.10 12.39
CA ARG A 190 -14.72 -9.67 13.43
C ARG A 190 -13.87 -10.82 12.91
N ASN A 191 -14.42 -11.67 12.04
CA ASN A 191 -13.75 -12.86 11.51
C ASN A 191 -13.19 -12.63 10.10
N ARG A 192 -12.70 -11.41 9.82
CA ARG A 192 -12.12 -11.10 8.52
C ARG A 192 -10.73 -11.74 8.39
N ASN A 193 -10.39 -12.18 7.18
CA ASN A 193 -9.03 -12.61 6.88
C ASN A 193 -8.10 -11.40 6.92
N THR A 194 -7.08 -11.45 7.77
CA THR A 194 -5.99 -10.46 7.80
C THR A 194 -4.67 -11.13 7.46
N VAL A 195 -3.57 -10.37 7.48
CA VAL A 195 -2.23 -10.94 7.27
C VAL A 195 -1.92 -12.09 8.24
N ALA A 196 -2.51 -12.09 9.44
CA ALA A 196 -2.37 -13.18 10.40
C ALA A 196 -2.91 -14.52 9.83
N SER A 197 -4.14 -14.50 9.32
CA SER A 197 -4.77 -15.66 8.69
C SER A 197 -4.03 -16.10 7.42
N PHE A 198 -3.51 -15.13 6.66
CA PHE A 198 -2.73 -15.36 5.45
C PHE A 198 -1.39 -16.05 5.77
N MET A 199 -0.75 -15.69 6.88
CA MET A 199 0.42 -16.39 7.42
C MET A 199 0.10 -17.78 7.98
N GLY A 200 -1.18 -18.18 8.05
CA GLY A 200 -1.59 -19.46 8.62
C GLY A 200 -1.79 -19.45 10.14
N LEU A 201 -1.91 -18.29 10.77
CA LEU A 201 -2.20 -18.17 12.19
C LEU A 201 -3.70 -18.27 12.43
N ASP A 202 -4.12 -19.34 13.11
CA ASP A 202 -5.48 -19.48 13.64
C ASP A 202 -5.55 -18.80 15.02
N LEU A 203 -6.25 -17.67 15.08
CA LEU A 203 -6.34 -16.82 16.27
C LEU A 203 -7.64 -17.03 17.07
N ASP A 204 -8.59 -17.83 16.56
CA ASP A 204 -9.86 -18.11 17.25
C ASP A 204 -9.64 -18.98 18.49
N GLN A 205 -8.50 -19.65 18.55
CA GLN A 205 -7.99 -20.33 19.73
C GLN A 205 -6.79 -19.52 20.18
N PHE A 206 -6.80 -18.92 21.37
CA PHE A 206 -5.66 -18.25 22.04
C PHE A 206 -4.41 -19.16 22.26
N ASN A 207 -4.36 -20.26 21.52
CA ASN A 207 -3.43 -21.36 21.49
C ASN A 207 -3.10 -21.68 20.02
N ALA A 208 -2.65 -20.70 19.24
CA ALA A 208 -1.96 -20.97 17.99
C ALA A 208 -0.74 -21.85 18.31
N HIS A 209 -0.89 -23.17 18.17
CA HIS A 209 0.11 -24.17 18.50
C HIS A 209 1.07 -24.45 17.35
N GLN A 210 0.71 -23.99 16.15
CA GLN A 210 1.48 -24.12 14.93
C GLN A 210 1.04 -23.06 13.92
N ILE A 211 1.89 -22.81 12.93
CA ILE A 211 1.49 -22.16 11.69
C ILE A 211 0.81 -23.24 10.82
N VAL A 212 -0.45 -23.02 10.47
CA VAL A 212 -1.20 -23.93 9.60
C VAL A 212 -0.88 -23.61 8.14
N GLU A 213 -0.32 -24.58 7.44
CA GLU A 213 -0.05 -24.46 6.01
C GLU A 213 -1.38 -24.36 5.22
N LYS A 214 -1.71 -23.16 4.73
CA LYS A 214 -2.91 -22.91 3.91
C LYS A 214 -2.70 -23.34 2.46
N SER A 215 -3.71 -23.91 1.80
CA SER A 215 -3.63 -24.22 0.38
C SER A 215 -3.54 -22.94 -0.46
N ALA A 216 -3.03 -23.02 -1.69
CA ALA A 216 -3.01 -21.85 -2.57
C ALA A 216 -4.42 -21.31 -2.88
N GLU A 217 -5.41 -22.20 -2.97
CA GLU A 217 -6.82 -21.84 -3.13
C GLU A 217 -7.35 -21.05 -1.92
N ASP A 218 -7.05 -21.51 -0.71
CA ASP A 218 -7.40 -20.79 0.53
C ASP A 218 -6.77 -19.39 0.53
N LEU A 219 -5.47 -19.30 0.23
CA LEU A 219 -4.74 -18.02 0.18
C LEU A 219 -5.33 -17.09 -0.88
N ASN A 220 -5.68 -17.61 -2.06
CA ASN A 220 -6.31 -16.82 -3.11
C ASN A 220 -7.70 -16.30 -2.68
N GLY A 221 -8.48 -17.12 -1.98
CA GLY A 221 -9.79 -16.77 -1.44
C GLY A 221 -9.76 -15.71 -0.33
N MET A 222 -8.60 -15.41 0.27
CA MET A 222 -8.48 -14.36 1.29
C MET A 222 -8.41 -12.95 0.71
N TRP A 223 -8.03 -12.80 -0.56
CA TRP A 223 -7.94 -11.50 -1.21
C TRP A 223 -9.32 -10.91 -1.49
N GLN A 224 -9.57 -9.69 -1.01
CA GLN A 224 -10.79 -8.95 -1.33
C GLN A 224 -10.54 -8.07 -2.56
N THR A 225 -11.51 -8.00 -3.48
CA THR A 225 -11.49 -7.01 -4.56
C THR A 225 -11.74 -5.62 -4.00
N THR A 226 -11.25 -4.60 -4.71
CA THR A 226 -11.44 -3.19 -4.34
C THR A 226 -12.11 -2.44 -5.49
N GLN A 227 -12.50 -1.19 -5.26
CA GLN A 227 -13.00 -0.31 -6.33
C GLN A 227 -11.95 0.03 -7.40
N TRP A 228 -10.67 -0.23 -7.11
CA TRP A 228 -9.57 0.00 -8.04
C TRP A 228 -9.37 -1.24 -8.93
N PRO A 229 -9.44 -1.11 -10.26
CA PRO A 229 -9.38 -2.25 -11.17
C PRO A 229 -8.03 -2.97 -11.04
N GLY A 230 -8.07 -4.28 -10.83
CA GLY A 230 -6.86 -5.09 -10.63
C GLY A 230 -6.22 -4.96 -9.25
N THR A 231 -6.80 -4.18 -8.33
CA THR A 231 -6.28 -4.05 -6.96
C THR A 231 -7.03 -4.98 -6.00
N ARG A 232 -6.26 -5.72 -5.22
CA ARG A 232 -6.71 -6.68 -4.20
C ARG A 232 -6.19 -6.28 -2.82
N LEU A 233 -6.96 -6.56 -1.79
CA LEU A 233 -6.66 -6.17 -0.41
C LEU A 233 -6.81 -7.36 0.55
N ILE A 234 -5.80 -7.55 1.40
CA ILE A 234 -5.95 -8.23 2.68
C ILE A 234 -5.92 -7.14 3.77
N PRO A 235 -7.04 -6.89 4.44
CA PRO A 235 -7.18 -5.73 5.31
C PRO A 235 -6.46 -5.91 6.64
N GLY A 236 -6.20 -4.77 7.28
CA GLY A 236 -5.69 -4.69 8.63
C GLY A 236 -6.78 -5.01 9.66
N GLY A 237 -6.37 -5.23 10.90
CA GLY A 237 -7.31 -5.47 11.98
C GLY A 237 -6.66 -5.75 13.33
N ALA A 238 -7.44 -5.62 14.39
CA ALA A 238 -6.98 -5.79 15.77
C ALA A 238 -6.29 -7.14 16.01
N ASN A 239 -6.70 -8.19 15.29
CA ASN A 239 -6.12 -9.54 15.41
C ASN A 239 -4.64 -9.62 14.99
N ILE A 240 -4.09 -8.60 14.33
CA ILE A 240 -2.65 -8.50 14.05
C ILE A 240 -1.85 -8.44 15.36
N GLN A 241 -2.39 -7.83 16.41
CA GLN A 241 -1.73 -7.81 17.72
C GLN A 241 -1.71 -9.21 18.36
N ASP A 242 -2.77 -9.99 18.17
CA ASP A 242 -2.84 -11.37 18.64
C ASP A 242 -1.86 -12.26 17.87
N ALA A 243 -1.66 -11.98 16.57
CA ALA A 243 -0.67 -12.65 15.73
C ALA A 243 0.76 -12.47 16.24
N ASP A 244 1.11 -11.27 16.71
CA ASP A 244 2.44 -11.01 17.30
C ASP A 244 2.68 -11.89 18.53
N LEU A 245 1.69 -12.02 19.41
CA LEU A 245 1.78 -12.88 20.59
C LEU A 245 1.89 -14.37 20.18
N ALA A 246 1.11 -14.80 19.20
CA ALA A 246 1.15 -16.16 18.67
C ALA A 246 2.54 -16.51 18.11
N LEU A 247 3.11 -15.65 17.26
CA LEU A 247 4.45 -15.84 16.69
C LEU A 247 5.53 -15.92 17.77
N LEU A 248 5.42 -15.12 18.84
CA LEU A 248 6.34 -15.16 19.98
C LEU A 248 6.24 -16.48 20.75
N MET A 249 5.03 -16.96 21.03
CA MET A 249 4.83 -18.25 21.71
C MET A 249 5.36 -19.41 20.86
N LEU A 250 5.18 -19.35 19.54
CA LEU A 250 5.67 -20.36 18.60
C LEU A 250 7.20 -20.38 18.52
N SER A 251 7.85 -19.21 18.50
CA SER A 251 9.32 -19.15 18.47
C SER A 251 9.94 -19.77 19.73
N GLN A 252 9.33 -19.55 20.90
CA GLN A 252 9.77 -20.15 22.17
C GLN A 252 9.54 -21.66 22.22
N LYS A 253 8.34 -22.14 21.85
CA LYS A 253 8.00 -23.57 21.89
C LYS A 253 8.84 -24.42 20.96
N SER A 254 9.23 -23.86 19.82
CA SER A 254 10.04 -24.53 18.81
C SER A 254 11.53 -24.51 19.16
N GLY A 255 11.93 -23.99 20.33
CA GLY A 255 13.35 -23.80 20.66
C GLY A 255 14.09 -22.89 19.68
N GLY A 256 13.38 -21.96 19.03
CA GLY A 256 13.93 -21.06 18.01
C GLY A 256 14.08 -21.65 16.61
N THR A 257 13.72 -22.92 16.36
CA THR A 257 13.95 -23.56 15.05
C THR A 257 12.84 -23.35 14.03
N ALA A 258 11.65 -22.90 14.45
CA ALA A 258 10.56 -22.61 13.51
C ALA A 258 10.82 -21.28 12.79
N PRO A 259 10.73 -21.22 11.44
CA PRO A 259 10.98 -20.01 10.67
C PRO A 259 9.77 -19.06 10.74
N VAL A 260 9.36 -18.67 11.96
CA VAL A 260 8.21 -17.81 12.21
C VAL A 260 8.33 -16.45 11.53
N HIS A 261 9.54 -16.03 11.18
CA HIS A 261 9.86 -14.79 10.46
C HIS A 261 9.62 -14.90 8.94
N ALA A 262 9.49 -16.11 8.39
CA ALA A 262 9.29 -16.36 6.96
C ALA A 262 7.83 -16.72 6.61
N ALA A 263 6.94 -16.83 7.60
CA ALA A 263 5.55 -17.27 7.41
C ALA A 263 4.82 -16.49 6.31
N LEU A 264 4.99 -15.17 6.28
CA LEU A 264 4.40 -14.32 5.25
C LEU A 264 5.04 -14.54 3.88
N LYS A 265 6.37 -14.64 3.83
CA LYS A 265 7.11 -14.90 2.59
C LYS A 265 6.71 -16.23 1.97
N ASP A 266 6.58 -17.27 2.78
CA ASP A 266 6.19 -18.61 2.35
C ASP A 266 4.73 -18.67 1.90
N ALA A 267 3.83 -17.92 2.54
CA ALA A 267 2.46 -17.76 2.08
C ALA A 267 2.39 -17.05 0.72
N ILE A 268 3.10 -15.94 0.55
CA ILE A 268 3.16 -15.22 -0.73
C ILE A 268 3.73 -16.12 -1.83
N ALA A 269 4.84 -16.82 -1.57
CA ALA A 269 5.49 -17.67 -2.55
C ALA A 269 4.59 -18.84 -2.99
N ARG A 270 3.88 -19.48 -2.06
CA ARG A 270 2.94 -20.57 -2.39
C ARG A 270 1.75 -20.06 -3.20
N TRP A 271 1.22 -18.88 -2.86
CA TRP A 271 0.14 -18.26 -3.62
C TRP A 271 0.60 -17.87 -5.04
N ASP A 272 1.72 -17.17 -5.19
CA ASP A 272 2.25 -16.72 -6.49
C ASP A 272 2.67 -17.88 -7.39
N ALA A 273 3.15 -19.00 -6.82
CA ALA A 273 3.49 -20.19 -7.60
C ALA A 273 2.26 -20.85 -8.27
N ALA A 274 1.07 -20.74 -7.65
CA ALA A 274 -0.16 -21.33 -8.17
C ALA A 274 -1.02 -20.32 -8.96
N TYR A 275 -1.02 -19.06 -8.54
CA TYR A 275 -1.81 -17.96 -9.10
C TYR A 275 -0.88 -16.87 -9.67
N GLY A 276 0.22 -17.26 -10.30
CA GLY A 276 1.10 -16.37 -11.04
C GLY A 276 0.47 -15.86 -12.35
N PRO A 277 1.15 -14.97 -13.08
CA PRO A 277 0.63 -14.42 -14.33
C PRO A 277 0.54 -15.52 -15.39
N ASN A 278 -0.63 -15.64 -16.00
CA ASN A 278 -0.90 -16.63 -17.05
C ASN A 278 -1.35 -15.97 -18.35
N THR A 279 -2.16 -14.90 -18.26
CA THR A 279 -2.75 -14.27 -19.43
C THR A 279 -1.87 -13.14 -19.95
N LEU A 280 -1.47 -13.22 -21.22
CA LEU A 280 -0.75 -12.11 -21.87
C LEU A 280 -1.74 -11.08 -22.41
N GLY A 281 -1.40 -9.79 -22.33
CA GLY A 281 -2.24 -8.72 -22.87
C GLY A 281 -2.54 -8.83 -24.38
N SER A 282 -1.71 -9.54 -25.14
CA SER A 282 -1.95 -9.86 -26.56
C SER A 282 -3.04 -10.90 -26.80
N GLU A 283 -3.42 -11.65 -25.77
CA GLU A 283 -4.36 -12.78 -25.86
C GLU A 283 -5.79 -12.38 -25.48
N LEU A 284 -6.04 -11.09 -25.25
CA LEU A 284 -7.34 -10.52 -24.86
C LEU A 284 -8.24 -10.25 -26.08
N ARG A 285 -8.14 -11.09 -27.12
CA ARG A 285 -9.00 -11.03 -28.30
C ARG A 285 -9.56 -12.41 -28.60
N LYS A 286 -10.79 -12.41 -29.11
CA LYS A 286 -11.45 -13.61 -29.62
C LYS A 286 -10.86 -14.01 -30.97
N SER A 287 -11.24 -15.18 -31.46
CA SER A 287 -10.82 -15.70 -32.77
C SER A 287 -11.25 -14.82 -33.95
N ASP A 288 -12.34 -14.06 -33.79
CA ASP A 288 -12.83 -13.09 -34.79
C ASP A 288 -12.09 -11.73 -34.75
N GLY A 289 -11.16 -11.56 -33.81
CA GLY A 289 -10.38 -10.34 -33.61
C GLY A 289 -11.03 -9.26 -32.74
N SER A 290 -12.27 -9.46 -32.26
CA SER A 290 -12.93 -8.56 -31.29
C SER A 290 -12.28 -8.64 -29.90
N PHE A 291 -12.43 -7.60 -29.09
CA PHE A 291 -11.91 -7.61 -27.72
C PHE A 291 -12.69 -8.59 -26.82
N ASP A 292 -11.96 -9.39 -26.03
CA ASP A 292 -12.56 -10.36 -25.13
C ASP A 292 -12.70 -9.78 -23.72
N VAL A 293 -13.89 -9.23 -23.44
CA VAL A 293 -14.20 -8.61 -22.14
C VAL A 293 -14.20 -9.64 -21.01
N GLU A 294 -14.71 -10.85 -21.25
CA GLU A 294 -14.77 -11.90 -20.21
C GLU A 294 -13.37 -12.35 -19.83
N LYS A 295 -12.53 -12.66 -20.82
CA LYS A 295 -11.13 -13.02 -20.59
C LYS A 295 -10.34 -11.87 -19.94
N TYR A 296 -10.61 -10.62 -20.30
CA TYR A 296 -10.02 -9.46 -19.64
C TYR A 296 -10.38 -9.41 -18.14
N GLN A 297 -11.65 -9.63 -17.78
CA GLN A 297 -12.08 -9.62 -16.38
C GLN A 297 -11.45 -10.76 -15.58
N GLU A 298 -11.34 -11.96 -16.17
CA GLU A 298 -10.63 -13.08 -15.56
C GLU A 298 -9.15 -12.75 -15.35
N ALA A 299 -8.47 -12.23 -16.37
CA ALA A 299 -7.05 -11.87 -16.30
C ALA A 299 -6.76 -10.72 -15.33
N LEU A 300 -7.69 -9.76 -15.18
CA LEU A 300 -7.59 -8.68 -14.21
C LEU A 300 -7.57 -9.19 -12.77
N HIS A 301 -8.17 -10.36 -12.53
CA HIS A 301 -8.29 -11.02 -11.25
C HIS A 301 -7.55 -12.38 -11.20
N GLU A 302 -6.61 -12.65 -12.11
CA GLU A 302 -5.86 -13.90 -12.02
C GLU A 302 -4.76 -13.81 -10.93
N THR A 303 -4.09 -12.66 -10.83
CA THR A 303 -2.90 -12.44 -9.98
C THR A 303 -2.71 -10.95 -9.65
N VAL A 304 -1.56 -10.60 -9.06
CA VAL A 304 -1.07 -9.22 -8.93
C VAL A 304 0.32 -9.07 -9.55
N ASP A 305 0.67 -7.85 -9.94
CA ASP A 305 1.96 -7.51 -10.52
C ASP A 305 2.95 -6.93 -9.51
N VAL A 306 2.44 -6.49 -8.35
CA VAL A 306 3.22 -6.01 -7.20
C VAL A 306 2.41 -6.18 -5.92
N ILE A 307 3.08 -6.54 -4.83
CA ILE A 307 2.51 -6.47 -3.48
C ILE A 307 3.05 -5.22 -2.78
N VAL A 308 2.16 -4.46 -2.15
CA VAL A 308 2.47 -3.32 -1.28
C VAL A 308 2.11 -3.69 0.15
N ILE A 309 3.07 -3.62 1.06
CA ILE A 309 2.87 -3.91 2.48
C ILE A 309 2.92 -2.61 3.28
N ASP A 310 1.83 -2.29 4.01
CA ASP A 310 1.80 -1.19 4.97
C ASP A 310 2.05 -1.74 6.38
N GLN A 311 3.15 -1.32 7.01
CA GLN A 311 3.53 -1.80 8.34
C GLN A 311 2.96 -0.92 9.46
N GLN A 312 2.69 -1.48 10.63
CA GLN A 312 2.47 -0.68 11.84
C GLN A 312 3.72 0.10 12.29
N PRO A 313 3.58 1.21 13.05
CA PRO A 313 4.71 1.93 13.63
C PRO A 313 5.22 1.26 14.92
N SER A 314 5.54 -0.03 14.85
CA SER A 314 6.03 -0.83 15.97
C SER A 314 6.99 -1.89 15.46
N PHE A 315 7.96 -2.29 16.30
CA PHE A 315 8.88 -3.38 15.97
C PHE A 315 8.40 -4.69 16.58
N THR A 316 7.74 -5.51 15.75
CA THR A 316 7.09 -6.76 16.15
C THR A 316 7.41 -7.91 15.18
N LEU A 317 7.00 -9.15 15.51
CA LEU A 317 7.28 -10.33 14.67
C LEU A 317 6.47 -10.32 13.36
N VAL A 318 5.28 -9.74 13.36
CA VAL A 318 4.52 -9.47 12.13
C VAL A 318 5.27 -8.47 11.25
N GLN A 319 5.87 -7.42 11.84
CA GLN A 319 6.66 -6.48 11.06
C GLN A 319 7.89 -7.14 10.45
N LEU A 320 8.57 -8.00 11.21
CA LEU A 320 9.71 -8.77 10.72
C LEU A 320 9.32 -9.66 9.53
N ASN A 321 8.15 -10.33 9.59
CA ASN A 321 7.61 -11.09 8.46
C ASN A 321 7.45 -10.22 7.20
N GLY A 322 6.95 -9.00 7.37
CA GLY A 322 6.83 -8.03 6.29
C GLY A 322 8.16 -7.58 5.71
N LEU A 323 9.21 -7.46 6.53
CA LEU A 323 10.57 -7.14 6.07
C LEU A 323 11.20 -8.32 5.33
N VAL A 324 11.05 -9.54 5.87
CA VAL A 324 11.59 -10.78 5.27
C VAL A 324 10.90 -11.10 3.94
N ALA A 325 9.60 -10.83 3.82
CA ALA A 325 8.85 -11.00 2.59
C ALA A 325 9.20 -9.94 1.52
N ALA A 326 9.76 -8.80 1.90
CA ALA A 326 9.97 -7.67 1.00
C ALA A 326 11.16 -7.87 0.05
N THR A 327 10.96 -7.54 -1.22
CA THR A 327 12.04 -7.30 -2.18
C THR A 327 12.60 -5.89 -2.05
N ASN A 328 11.73 -4.91 -1.74
CA ASN A 328 12.10 -3.50 -1.61
C ASN A 328 11.61 -2.97 -0.26
N LEU A 329 12.45 -2.17 0.39
CA LEU A 329 12.14 -1.50 1.64
C LEU A 329 12.13 0.00 1.41
N ILE A 330 10.99 0.62 1.62
CA ILE A 330 10.84 2.07 1.59
C ILE A 330 10.61 2.51 3.03
N VAL A 331 11.40 3.49 3.48
CA VAL A 331 11.33 4.02 4.84
C VAL A 331 10.84 5.47 4.84
N PRO A 332 9.50 5.71 4.91
CA PRO A 332 8.93 7.04 5.02
C PRO A 332 9.37 7.73 6.31
N GLN A 333 10.04 8.87 6.18
CA GLN A 333 10.73 9.52 7.27
C GLN A 333 10.63 11.05 7.19
N THR A 334 10.30 11.68 8.30
CA THR A 334 10.40 13.14 8.46
C THR A 334 11.84 13.55 8.75
N MET A 335 12.27 14.69 8.21
CA MET A 335 13.66 15.18 8.30
C MET A 335 13.86 16.16 9.46
N LYS A 336 13.34 15.80 10.63
CA LYS A 336 13.60 16.55 11.87
C LYS A 336 14.71 15.86 12.65
N GLY A 337 15.57 16.62 13.33
CA GLY A 337 16.75 16.06 14.02
C GLY A 337 16.47 14.89 14.99
N PHE A 338 15.38 14.96 15.78
CA PHE A 338 14.97 13.85 16.66
C PHE A 338 14.49 12.61 15.88
N ASP A 339 13.94 12.83 14.70
CA ASP A 339 13.33 11.78 13.89
C ASP A 339 14.41 10.92 13.22
N LEU A 340 15.55 11.51 12.82
CA LEU A 340 16.70 10.74 12.34
C LEU A 340 17.35 9.88 13.43
N LYS A 341 17.37 10.34 14.67
CA LYS A 341 17.86 9.50 15.78
C LYS A 341 16.95 8.27 15.94
N THR A 342 15.64 8.45 15.79
CA THR A 342 14.69 7.33 15.79
C THR A 342 14.95 6.37 14.63
N LEU A 343 15.25 6.89 13.43
CA LEU A 343 15.63 6.05 12.29
C LEU A 343 16.91 5.24 12.55
N SER A 344 17.93 5.83 13.18
CA SER A 344 19.15 5.08 13.54
C SER A 344 18.83 3.92 14.51
N THR A 345 18.01 4.17 15.53
CA THR A 345 17.58 3.12 16.46
C THR A 345 16.77 2.03 15.77
N TYR A 346 15.91 2.40 14.81
CA TYR A 346 15.18 1.43 14.00
C TYR A 346 16.13 0.53 13.21
N ALA A 347 17.11 1.13 12.52
CA ALA A 347 18.09 0.38 11.73
C ALA A 347 18.94 -0.55 12.60
N ASP A 348 19.43 -0.06 13.75
CA ASP A 348 20.20 -0.85 14.72
C ASP A 348 19.38 -2.05 15.23
N ASN A 349 18.10 -1.84 15.55
CA ASN A 349 17.21 -2.92 15.98
C ASN A 349 16.98 -3.94 14.87
N VAL A 350 16.67 -3.50 13.65
CA VAL A 350 16.51 -4.41 12.50
C VAL A 350 17.77 -5.25 12.32
N GLN A 351 18.95 -4.64 12.38
CA GLN A 351 20.22 -5.33 12.24
C GLN A 351 20.43 -6.42 13.31
N VAL A 352 20.17 -6.09 14.58
CA VAL A 352 20.27 -7.07 15.68
C VAL A 352 19.34 -8.25 15.43
N TYR A 353 18.08 -8.02 15.07
CA TYR A 353 17.12 -9.10 14.83
C TYR A 353 17.48 -9.99 13.64
N LEU A 354 17.91 -9.40 12.53
CA LEU A 354 18.37 -10.17 11.38
C LEU A 354 19.55 -11.07 11.74
N SER A 355 20.48 -10.56 12.55
CA SER A 355 21.65 -11.33 13.02
C SER A 355 21.28 -12.46 13.98
N GLU A 356 20.44 -12.19 14.99
CA GLU A 356 19.99 -13.19 15.98
C GLU A 356 19.16 -14.30 15.34
N MET A 357 18.41 -13.99 14.28
CA MET A 357 17.65 -14.99 13.52
C MET A 357 18.43 -15.67 12.40
N ALA A 358 19.72 -15.37 12.24
CA ALA A 358 20.56 -15.88 11.17
C ALA A 358 19.95 -15.69 9.75
N ILE A 359 19.25 -14.57 9.55
CA ILE A 359 18.65 -14.22 8.26
C ILE A 359 19.75 -13.59 7.40
N GLU A 360 20.13 -14.29 6.34
CA GLU A 360 21.18 -13.83 5.43
C GLU A 360 20.62 -12.87 4.36
N ASP A 361 21.41 -11.86 3.99
CA ASP A 361 21.07 -10.87 2.96
C ASP A 361 20.65 -11.51 1.62
N ARG A 362 21.21 -12.66 1.24
CA ARG A 362 20.82 -13.35 -0.01
C ARG A 362 19.40 -13.88 -0.01
N VAL A 363 18.74 -13.92 1.16
CA VAL A 363 17.39 -14.47 1.35
C VAL A 363 16.34 -13.37 1.35
N ILE A 364 16.69 -12.11 1.60
CA ILE A 364 15.74 -10.99 1.76
C ILE A 364 16.20 -9.78 0.95
N GLY A 365 15.29 -8.88 0.55
CA GLY A 365 15.70 -7.59 -0.01
C GLY A 365 16.49 -7.66 -1.32
N GLY A 366 16.11 -8.54 -2.25
CA GLY A 366 16.76 -8.64 -3.57
C GLY A 366 16.59 -7.42 -4.49
N GLY A 367 15.93 -6.35 -4.01
CA GLY A 367 15.71 -5.10 -4.73
C GLY A 367 16.45 -3.91 -4.13
N ASN A 368 16.05 -2.71 -4.54
CA ASN A 368 16.63 -1.47 -4.01
C ASN A 368 15.80 -0.95 -2.83
N HIS A 369 16.49 -0.45 -1.81
CA HIS A 369 15.92 0.10 -0.58
C HIS A 369 16.19 1.60 -0.50
N ILE A 370 15.27 2.38 0.10
CA ILE A 370 15.47 3.82 0.21
C ILE A 370 14.77 4.45 1.41
N VAL A 371 15.40 5.46 2.01
CA VAL A 371 14.73 6.40 2.92
C VAL A 371 13.96 7.40 2.07
N LEU A 372 12.66 7.47 2.28
CA LEU A 372 11.77 8.39 1.59
C LEU A 372 11.47 9.60 2.49
N PRO A 373 11.99 10.81 2.17
CA PRO A 373 11.64 11.99 2.93
C PRO A 373 10.15 12.34 2.75
N THR A 374 9.47 12.60 3.85
CA THR A 374 8.05 12.92 3.87
C THR A 374 7.73 14.14 4.73
N ILE A 375 6.62 14.80 4.40
CA ILE A 375 6.12 15.99 5.11
C ILE A 375 7.19 17.09 5.16
N ILE A 376 7.94 17.24 4.07
CA ILE A 376 9.04 18.19 3.97
C ILE A 376 8.48 19.60 3.87
N GLN A 377 8.91 20.47 4.79
CA GLN A 377 8.52 21.87 4.75
C GLN A 377 9.56 22.64 3.93
N GLU A 378 9.34 22.77 2.62
CA GLU A 378 10.30 23.42 1.70
C GLU A 378 10.65 24.88 2.07
N ALA A 379 9.77 25.57 2.80
CA ALA A 379 10.06 26.92 3.32
C ALA A 379 11.08 26.93 4.49
N ASN A 380 11.39 25.77 5.06
CA ASN A 380 12.39 25.59 6.11
C ASN A 380 13.61 24.90 5.48
N GLU A 381 14.66 25.67 5.21
CA GLU A 381 15.89 25.19 4.56
C GLU A 381 16.50 23.97 5.29
N LYS A 382 16.29 23.84 6.61
CA LYS A 382 16.84 22.74 7.41
C LYS A 382 16.44 21.33 6.94
N ASP A 383 15.17 21.13 6.54
CA ASP A 383 14.71 19.81 6.12
C ASP A 383 15.39 19.41 4.80
N VAL A 384 15.49 20.36 3.86
CA VAL A 384 16.10 20.16 2.54
C VAL A 384 17.61 20.00 2.66
N ASP A 385 18.27 20.86 3.44
CA ASP A 385 19.71 20.77 3.71
C ASP A 385 20.07 19.40 4.27
N GLN A 386 19.26 18.86 5.18
CA GLN A 386 19.47 17.53 5.74
C GLN A 386 19.35 16.42 4.68
N ILE A 387 18.40 16.52 3.75
CA ILE A 387 18.28 15.58 2.63
C ILE A 387 19.52 15.66 1.73
N VAL A 388 19.92 16.87 1.35
CA VAL A 388 21.09 17.12 0.50
C VAL A 388 22.36 16.58 1.15
N ASP A 389 22.52 16.81 2.44
CA ASP A 389 23.66 16.39 3.23
C ASP A 389 23.75 14.86 3.36
N ILE A 390 22.64 14.17 3.64
CA ILE A 390 22.59 12.69 3.62
C ILE A 390 22.90 12.18 2.21
N HIS A 391 22.31 12.76 1.16
CA HIS A 391 22.53 12.32 -0.21
C HIS A 391 23.99 12.48 -0.66
N ARG A 392 24.64 13.59 -0.30
CA ARG A 392 26.06 13.84 -0.62
C ARG A 392 27.00 12.88 0.10
N ARG A 393 26.74 12.58 1.37
CA ARG A 393 27.59 11.66 2.15
C ARG A 393 27.33 10.18 1.87
N HIS A 394 26.07 9.83 1.61
CA HIS A 394 25.61 8.46 1.41
C HIS A 394 24.69 8.37 0.18
N PRO A 395 25.25 8.44 -1.04
CA PRO A 395 24.47 8.32 -2.27
C PRO A 395 23.66 7.01 -2.29
N GLY A 396 22.39 7.09 -2.69
CA GLY A 396 21.47 5.95 -2.74
C GLY A 396 20.74 5.63 -1.44
N LEU A 397 21.15 6.19 -0.30
CA LEU A 397 20.46 5.94 0.98
C LEU A 397 19.13 6.71 1.11
N VAL A 398 19.09 7.94 0.61
CA VAL A 398 17.92 8.83 0.69
C VAL A 398 17.45 9.21 -0.71
N SER A 399 16.12 9.25 -0.88
CA SER A 399 15.49 9.67 -2.13
C SER A 399 15.74 11.16 -2.39
N GLN A 400 16.11 11.48 -3.63
CA GLN A 400 16.21 12.86 -4.11
C GLN A 400 14.84 13.52 -4.33
N VAL A 401 13.78 12.72 -4.34
CA VAL A 401 12.39 13.19 -4.45
C VAL A 401 11.65 12.88 -3.15
N TRP A 402 10.82 13.83 -2.68
CA TRP A 402 10.18 13.75 -1.37
C TRP A 402 8.73 14.20 -1.41
N TYR A 403 7.92 13.77 -0.43
CA TYR A 403 6.59 14.31 -0.22
C TYR A 403 6.68 15.64 0.54
N SER A 404 6.20 16.72 -0.07
CA SER A 404 6.11 18.03 0.55
C SER A 404 4.92 18.11 1.51
N ARG A 405 5.03 18.91 2.57
CA ARG A 405 3.89 19.16 3.46
C ARG A 405 2.77 19.87 2.68
N SER A 406 1.55 19.35 2.76
CA SER A 406 0.39 19.93 2.08
C SER A 406 -0.90 19.72 2.87
N ASP A 407 -1.69 20.78 3.01
CA ASP A 407 -3.02 20.71 3.62
C ASP A 407 -4.01 19.90 2.75
N ALA A 408 -3.74 19.78 1.44
CA ALA A 408 -4.58 18.97 0.54
C ALA A 408 -4.61 17.50 0.96
N VAL A 409 -3.53 17.01 1.57
CA VAL A 409 -3.46 15.64 2.13
C VAL A 409 -4.43 15.48 3.30
N ALA A 410 -4.40 16.40 4.26
CA ALA A 410 -5.28 16.36 5.43
C ALA A 410 -6.75 16.42 5.01
N ASN A 411 -7.07 17.33 4.08
CA ASN A 411 -8.41 17.47 3.52
C ASN A 411 -8.90 16.19 2.83
N ALA A 412 -8.04 15.49 2.09
CA ALA A 412 -8.38 14.22 1.46
C ALA A 412 -8.60 13.11 2.50
N ALA A 413 -7.72 13.04 3.51
CA ALA A 413 -7.80 12.04 4.57
C ALA A 413 -9.04 12.20 5.46
N GLU A 414 -9.55 13.43 5.66
CA GLU A 414 -10.85 13.67 6.34
C GLU A 414 -12.03 12.98 5.64
N GLU A 415 -11.93 12.74 4.34
CA GLU A 415 -12.92 12.00 3.54
C GLU A 415 -12.54 10.53 3.31
N TYR A 416 -11.51 10.01 4.00
CA TYR A 416 -10.95 8.68 3.78
C TYR A 416 -10.50 8.43 2.32
N LYS A 417 -10.06 9.49 1.65
CA LYS A 417 -9.58 9.45 0.27
C LYS A 417 -8.09 9.74 0.20
N SER A 418 -7.42 9.10 -0.74
CA SER A 418 -6.11 9.54 -1.21
C SER A 418 -6.21 10.87 -1.96
N ILE A 419 -5.07 11.53 -2.24
CA ILE A 419 -5.11 12.69 -3.15
C ILE A 419 -5.56 12.30 -4.56
N TYR A 420 -5.32 11.06 -4.97
CA TYR A 420 -5.69 10.58 -6.29
C TYR A 420 -7.20 10.45 -6.46
N GLU A 421 -7.95 10.24 -5.38
CA GLU A 421 -9.42 10.12 -5.39
C GLU A 421 -10.12 11.38 -4.91
N TYR A 422 -9.39 12.28 -4.25
CA TYR A 422 -9.94 13.52 -3.76
C TYR A 422 -10.39 14.42 -4.92
N ASP A 423 -11.67 14.83 -4.89
CA ASP A 423 -12.23 15.87 -5.76
C ASP A 423 -12.42 17.15 -4.94
N PRO A 424 -11.44 18.06 -4.93
CA PRO A 424 -11.46 19.24 -4.09
C PRO A 424 -12.48 20.29 -4.58
N PRO A 425 -13.07 21.08 -3.65
CA PRO A 425 -13.84 22.26 -4.03
C PRO A 425 -12.95 23.25 -4.81
N ARG A 426 -13.57 24.12 -5.62
CA ARG A 426 -12.86 25.01 -6.56
C ARG A 426 -11.72 25.81 -5.92
N SER A 427 -11.91 26.29 -4.69
CA SER A 427 -10.90 27.05 -3.93
C SER A 427 -9.65 26.25 -3.57
N ARG A 428 -9.76 24.92 -3.44
CA ARG A 428 -8.66 24.03 -3.02
C ARG A 428 -8.00 23.28 -4.19
N ARG A 429 -8.55 23.38 -5.41
CA ARG A 429 -8.02 22.73 -6.63
C ARG A 429 -6.54 23.02 -6.92
N PRO A 430 -6.03 24.26 -6.80
CA PRO A 430 -4.62 24.53 -7.08
C PRO A 430 -3.67 23.78 -6.13
N SER A 431 -3.96 23.78 -4.83
CA SER A 431 -3.16 23.08 -3.82
C SER A 431 -3.18 21.56 -4.01
N ALA A 432 -4.36 20.99 -4.29
CA ALA A 432 -4.47 19.57 -4.60
C ALA A 432 -3.69 19.18 -5.87
N LYS A 433 -3.79 20.00 -6.94
CA LYS A 433 -3.05 19.77 -8.18
C LYS A 433 -1.54 19.83 -7.97
N ALA A 434 -1.05 20.80 -7.21
CA ALA A 434 0.37 20.91 -6.86
C ALA A 434 0.84 19.67 -6.09
N PHE A 435 0.04 19.20 -5.12
CA PHE A 435 0.40 18.00 -4.37
C PHE A 435 0.32 16.72 -5.23
N ILE A 436 -0.62 16.60 -6.17
CA ILE A 436 -0.65 15.48 -7.13
C ILE A 436 0.62 15.45 -7.96
N GLN A 437 1.13 16.61 -8.41
CA GLN A 437 2.39 16.67 -9.16
C GLN A 437 3.59 16.23 -8.30
N ASN A 438 3.63 16.64 -7.03
CA ASN A 438 4.64 16.18 -6.09
C ASN A 438 4.53 14.66 -5.83
N ALA A 439 3.32 14.15 -5.60
CA ALA A 439 3.08 12.72 -5.40
C ALA A 439 3.47 11.89 -6.63
N ASN A 440 3.16 12.38 -7.83
CA ASN A 440 3.59 11.75 -9.07
C ASN A 440 5.11 11.71 -9.20
N ALA A 441 5.83 12.78 -8.83
CA ALA A 441 7.29 12.79 -8.85
C ALA A 441 7.88 11.75 -7.89
N VAL A 442 7.35 11.66 -6.66
CA VAL A 442 7.79 10.67 -5.67
C VAL A 442 7.55 9.26 -6.21
N ASN A 443 6.34 8.98 -6.68
CA ASN A 443 5.98 7.62 -7.09
C ASN A 443 6.63 7.20 -8.42
N ASP A 444 6.94 8.14 -9.31
CA ASP A 444 7.75 7.89 -10.51
C ASP A 444 9.18 7.46 -10.12
N ALA A 445 9.78 8.12 -9.12
CA ALA A 445 11.08 7.74 -8.58
C ALA A 445 11.05 6.35 -7.91
N LEU A 446 10.00 6.05 -7.14
CA LEU A 446 9.81 4.74 -6.52
C LEU A 446 9.55 3.63 -7.55
N ALA A 447 8.79 3.90 -8.61
CA ALA A 447 8.59 2.95 -9.69
C ALA A 447 9.93 2.62 -10.38
N LYS A 448 10.77 3.63 -10.63
CA LYS A 448 12.13 3.43 -11.16
C LYS A 448 13.01 2.61 -10.22
N LEU A 449 12.90 2.84 -8.90
CA LEU A 449 13.63 2.10 -7.86
C LEU A 449 13.26 0.61 -7.85
N VAL A 450 11.95 0.31 -7.90
CA VAL A 450 11.42 -1.06 -7.79
C VAL A 450 11.70 -1.88 -9.05
N TRP A 451 11.47 -1.30 -10.24
CA TRP A 451 11.59 -2.02 -11.50
C TRP A 451 12.91 -1.80 -12.25
N GLY A 452 13.86 -1.04 -11.68
CA GLY A 452 15.18 -0.82 -12.28
C GLY A 452 15.15 -0.21 -13.69
N GLY A 453 14.07 0.50 -14.04
CA GLY A 453 13.84 1.05 -15.39
C GLY A 453 13.10 0.14 -16.37
N ALA A 454 12.60 -1.03 -15.95
CA ALA A 454 11.73 -1.87 -16.79
C ALA A 454 10.39 -1.20 -17.10
N LEU A 455 9.91 -0.31 -16.22
CA LEU A 455 8.77 0.57 -16.50
C LEU A 455 9.25 1.88 -17.16
N PRO A 456 8.51 2.40 -18.16
CA PRO A 456 8.88 3.65 -18.82
C PRO A 456 8.75 4.84 -17.86
N SER A 457 9.80 5.67 -17.76
CA SER A 457 9.76 6.89 -16.95
C SER A 457 8.65 7.84 -17.42
N ARG A 458 7.96 8.47 -16.46
CA ARG A 458 6.98 9.53 -16.73
C ARG A 458 7.60 10.93 -16.69
N GLY A 459 8.88 11.04 -16.36
CA GLY A 459 9.64 12.29 -16.31
C GLY A 459 9.27 13.20 -15.14
N HIS A 460 8.42 12.75 -14.21
CA HIS A 460 8.00 13.54 -13.06
C HIS A 460 9.13 13.65 -12.04
N ALA A 461 9.82 12.53 -11.78
CA ALA A 461 10.97 12.50 -10.89
C ALA A 461 12.13 13.35 -11.45
N GLU A 462 12.48 13.16 -12.71
CA GLU A 462 13.55 13.92 -13.37
C GLU A 462 13.27 15.43 -13.36
N LYS A 463 12.03 15.83 -13.63
CA LYS A 463 11.62 17.24 -13.54
C LYS A 463 11.77 17.78 -12.12
N PHE A 464 11.30 17.04 -11.11
CA PHE A 464 11.41 17.46 -9.71
C PHE A 464 12.87 17.66 -9.30
N ILE A 465 13.75 16.74 -9.71
CA ILE A 465 15.18 16.80 -9.42
C ILE A 465 15.82 18.01 -10.10
N ALA A 466 15.55 18.21 -11.39
CA ALA A 466 16.11 19.33 -12.16
C ALA A 466 15.70 20.72 -11.60
N GLU A 467 14.53 20.83 -10.97
CA GLU A 467 14.06 22.07 -10.35
C GLU A 467 14.71 22.37 -8.99
N ARG A 468 15.26 21.36 -8.30
CA ARG A 468 15.64 21.46 -6.87
C ARG A 468 17.10 21.15 -6.56
N TRP A 469 17.78 20.40 -7.42
CA TRP A 469 19.14 19.92 -7.19
C TRP A 469 20.18 20.63 -8.08
N VAL A 470 19.92 21.90 -8.43
CA VAL A 470 20.81 22.75 -9.25
C VAL A 470 22.02 23.23 -8.44
#